data_AF-A0A6N2RC15-F1
#
_entry.id   AF-A0A6N2RC15-F1
#
_cell.length_a   1.000
_cell.length_b   1.000
_cell.length_c   1.000
_cell.angle_alpha   90.00
_cell.angle_beta   90.00
_cell.angle_gamma   90.00
#
_symmetry.space_group_name_H-M   'P 1'
#
loop_
_entity.id
_entity.type
_entity.pdbx_description
1 polymer ?
#
loop_
_entity_poly.entity_id
_entity_poly.type
_entity_poly.pdbx_seq_one_letter_code
_entity_poly.pdbx_strand_id
1 'polypeptide(L)'
;MKKKILALTAGLLTALTLTACGKDPALTQFKEEIDSFCTKISDIDTEINNVDATSENATDELLGYLDQLDSAFQDFAALDFPTEFDYLESLADEASEYMTTAVESYHDAYDNGGYNQLTADYAKENYARAYKRIQIIITFLHGEQPEDVNLTTAEETAAASAAE
;
A
#
# COMPACT_ATOMS: atom_id res chain seq x y z
N MET A 1 12.97 -72.31 35.33
CA MET A 1 12.41 -70.97 35.55
C MET A 1 12.90 -70.04 34.45
N LYS A 2 11.96 -69.51 33.65
CA LYS A 2 11.88 -68.18 33.01
C LYS A 2 13.09 -67.58 32.23
N LYS A 3 12.95 -67.57 30.89
CA LYS A 3 13.03 -66.46 29.88
C LYS A 3 14.18 -65.44 30.01
N LYS A 4 14.80 -64.95 28.92
CA LYS A 4 14.19 -64.00 27.96
C LYS A 4 15.02 -63.90 26.66
N ILE A 5 14.31 -63.95 25.55
CA ILE A 5 14.76 -63.65 24.17
C ILE A 5 15.02 -62.15 24.09
N LEU A 6 16.22 -61.74 23.67
CA LEU A 6 16.53 -60.34 23.39
C LEU A 6 16.17 -60.06 21.93
N ALA A 7 15.01 -59.45 21.70
CA ALA A 7 14.58 -59.00 20.39
C ALA A 7 15.28 -57.66 20.08
N LEU A 8 16.13 -57.65 19.05
CA LEU A 8 16.67 -56.44 18.43
C LEU A 8 15.62 -55.87 17.48
N THR A 9 14.81 -54.93 17.97
CA THR A 9 13.94 -54.11 17.12
C THR A 9 14.77 -52.99 16.53
N ALA A 10 15.13 -53.11 15.25
CA ALA A 10 15.64 -52.01 14.45
C ALA A 10 14.49 -51.02 14.22
N GLY A 11 14.50 -49.91 14.95
CA GLY A 11 13.60 -48.78 14.69
C GLY A 11 14.02 -48.10 13.40
N LEU A 12 13.22 -48.29 12.34
CA LEU A 12 13.28 -47.48 11.13
C LEU A 12 12.92 -46.04 11.53
N LEU A 13 13.93 -45.17 11.58
CA LEU A 13 13.75 -43.74 11.77
C LEU A 13 13.21 -43.19 10.44
N THR A 14 11.89 -43.20 10.29
CA THR A 14 11.23 -42.46 9.21
C THR A 14 11.45 -40.98 9.51
N ALA A 15 12.43 -40.37 8.84
CA ALA A 15 12.61 -38.94 8.84
C ALA A 15 11.35 -38.33 8.20
N LEU A 16 10.43 -37.89 9.05
CA LEU A 16 9.37 -36.97 8.65
C LEU A 16 10.08 -35.70 8.20
N THR A 17 10.27 -35.53 6.90
CA THR A 17 10.53 -34.22 6.33
C THR A 17 9.29 -33.39 6.57
N LEU A 18 9.22 -32.76 7.74
CA LEU A 18 8.36 -31.61 7.96
C LEU A 18 8.78 -30.61 6.89
N THR A 19 8.01 -30.51 5.82
CA THR A 19 7.98 -29.30 5.01
C THR A 19 7.56 -28.22 5.97
N ALA A 20 8.55 -27.57 6.59
CA ALA A 20 8.33 -26.32 7.27
C ALA A 20 7.70 -25.42 6.21
N CYS A 21 6.41 -25.18 6.33
CA CYS A 21 5.70 -24.10 5.67
C CYS A 21 6.26 -22.82 6.30
N GLY A 22 7.53 -22.52 5.97
CA GLY A 22 8.24 -21.34 6.44
C GLY A 22 7.62 -20.17 5.70
N LYS A 23 6.91 -19.33 6.44
CA LYS A 23 6.39 -18.06 5.93
C LYS A 23 7.56 -17.31 5.30
N ASP A 24 7.43 -16.93 4.03
CA ASP A 24 8.48 -16.20 3.32
C ASP A 24 8.79 -14.90 4.11
N PRO A 25 10.02 -14.72 4.60
CA PRO A 25 10.40 -13.54 5.35
C PRO A 25 10.19 -12.24 4.57
N ALA A 26 10.42 -12.24 3.26
CA ALA A 26 10.23 -11.05 2.41
C ALA A 26 8.74 -10.69 2.32
N LEU A 27 7.89 -11.69 2.08
CA LEU A 27 6.43 -11.49 2.07
C LEU A 27 5.89 -11.06 3.43
N THR A 28 6.52 -11.51 4.53
CA THR A 28 6.14 -11.10 5.88
C THR A 28 6.48 -9.63 6.10
N GLN A 29 7.71 -9.23 5.77
CA GLN A 29 8.15 -7.85 5.89
C GLN A 29 7.30 -6.91 5.04
N PHE A 30 7.06 -7.26 3.78
CA PHE A 30 6.21 -6.48 2.88
C PHE A 30 4.83 -6.22 3.50
N LYS A 31 4.18 -7.24 4.06
CA LYS A 31 2.87 -7.09 4.74
C LYS A 31 2.94 -6.16 5.95
N GLU A 32 4.00 -6.27 6.75
CA GLU A 32 4.22 -5.37 7.89
C GLU A 32 4.43 -3.91 7.44
N GLU A 33 5.12 -3.69 6.32
CA GLU A 33 5.31 -2.36 5.71
C GLU A 33 4.00 -1.78 5.18
N ILE A 34 3.15 -2.60 4.53
CA ILE A 34 1.79 -2.19 4.10
C ILE A 34 0.92 -1.82 5.32
N ASP A 35 0.93 -2.64 6.38
CA ASP A 35 0.17 -2.37 7.61
C ASP A 35 0.67 -1.08 8.29
N SER A 36 1.98 -0.86 8.31
CA SER A 36 2.60 0.35 8.85
C SER A 36 2.19 1.59 8.05
N PHE A 37 2.17 1.50 6.72
CA PHE A 37 1.69 2.57 5.86
C PHE A 37 0.21 2.89 6.14
N CYS A 38 -0.66 1.88 6.17
CA CYS A 38 -2.09 2.06 6.45
C CYS A 38 -2.34 2.72 7.81
N THR A 39 -1.55 2.33 8.83
CA THR A 39 -1.62 2.95 10.16
C THR A 39 -1.19 4.41 10.11
N LYS A 40 -0.04 4.70 9.48
CA LYS A 40 0.50 6.07 9.34
C LYS A 40 -0.49 7.01 8.66
N ILE A 41 -1.11 6.60 7.54
CA ILE A 41 -2.08 7.47 6.84
C ILE A 41 -3.38 7.64 7.63
N SER A 42 -3.79 6.64 8.42
CA SER A 42 -4.97 6.75 9.30
C SER A 42 -4.73 7.68 10.48
N ASP A 43 -3.54 7.66 11.05
CA ASP A 43 -3.13 8.58 12.12
C ASP A 43 -3.10 10.02 11.57
N ILE A 44 -2.48 10.23 10.41
CA ILE A 44 -2.44 11.56 9.76
C ILE A 44 -3.86 12.05 9.41
N ASP A 45 -4.73 11.20 8.87
CA ASP A 45 -6.13 11.57 8.59
C ASP A 45 -6.88 11.98 9.87
N THR A 46 -6.62 11.31 10.98
CA THR A 46 -7.17 11.69 12.29
C THR A 46 -6.68 13.07 12.72
N GLU A 47 -5.39 13.35 12.55
CA GLU A 47 -4.80 14.65 12.87
C GLU A 47 -5.37 15.76 11.98
N ILE A 48 -5.49 15.55 10.67
CA ILE A 48 -6.12 16.49 9.72
C ILE A 48 -7.55 16.81 10.15
N ASN A 49 -8.35 15.79 10.49
CA ASN A 49 -9.74 15.97 10.92
C ASN A 49 -9.88 16.69 12.28
N ASN A 50 -8.81 16.73 13.08
CA ASN A 50 -8.76 17.40 14.37
C ASN A 50 -8.21 18.85 14.30
N VAL A 51 -7.76 19.32 13.13
CA VAL A 51 -7.30 20.70 12.95
C VAL A 51 -8.42 21.67 13.34
N ASP A 52 -8.12 22.58 14.28
CA ASP A 52 -9.05 23.65 14.65
C ASP A 52 -9.04 24.72 13.58
N ALA A 53 -10.04 24.70 12.69
CA ALA A 53 -10.19 25.67 11.60
C ALA A 53 -10.34 27.14 12.06
N THR A 54 -10.53 27.41 13.36
CA THR A 54 -10.57 28.77 13.91
C THR A 54 -9.23 29.26 14.45
N SER A 55 -8.24 28.38 14.54
CA SER A 55 -6.87 28.69 14.97
C SER A 55 -6.15 29.59 13.95
N GLU A 56 -5.30 30.50 14.44
CA GLU A 56 -4.42 31.31 13.58
C GLU A 56 -3.38 30.46 12.84
N ASN A 57 -3.12 29.23 13.31
CA ASN A 57 -2.17 28.29 12.72
C ASN A 57 -2.83 27.17 11.90
N ALA A 58 -4.16 27.20 11.70
CA ALA A 58 -4.90 26.09 11.09
C ALA A 58 -4.36 25.70 9.71
N THR A 59 -3.97 26.69 8.90
CA THR A 59 -3.38 26.47 7.58
C THR A 59 -2.02 25.79 7.67
N ASP A 60 -1.13 26.28 8.55
CA ASP A 60 0.21 25.72 8.72
C ASP A 60 0.14 24.28 9.25
N GLU A 61 -0.79 24.00 10.18
CA GLU A 61 -1.04 22.65 10.69
C GLU A 61 -1.54 21.72 9.59
N LEU A 62 -2.57 22.12 8.83
CA LEU A 62 -3.10 21.33 7.72
C LEU A 62 -2.02 21.02 6.68
N LEU A 63 -1.29 22.03 6.22
CA LEU A 63 -0.24 21.85 5.21
C LEU A 63 0.90 20.96 5.72
N GLY A 64 1.28 21.10 7.00
CA GLY A 64 2.29 20.23 7.61
C GLY A 64 1.84 18.77 7.76
N TYR A 65 0.54 18.50 7.94
CA TYR A 65 0.03 17.12 7.90
C TYR A 65 -0.05 16.56 6.47
N LEU A 66 -0.38 17.40 5.49
CA LEU A 66 -0.35 17.02 4.08
C LEU A 66 1.08 16.67 3.63
N ASP A 67 2.10 17.42 4.06
CA ASP A 67 3.51 17.09 3.80
C ASP A 67 3.91 15.72 4.38
N GLN A 68 3.44 15.40 5.58
CA GLN A 68 3.65 14.08 6.19
C GLN A 68 2.96 12.97 5.40
N LEU A 69 1.79 13.26 4.84
CA LEU A 69 1.06 12.33 4.00
C LEU A 69 1.80 12.07 2.68
N ASP A 70 2.29 13.11 2.01
CA ASP A 70 3.12 12.97 0.81
C ASP A 70 4.36 12.11 1.08
N SER A 71 5.08 12.38 2.17
CA SER A 71 6.21 11.54 2.58
C SER A 71 5.80 10.09 2.82
N ALA A 72 4.63 9.81 3.42
CA ALA A 72 4.15 8.44 3.61
C ALA A 72 3.87 7.73 2.28
N PHE A 73 3.32 8.44 1.29
CA PHE A 73 3.06 7.88 -0.04
C PHE A 73 4.36 7.64 -0.83
N GLN A 74 5.35 8.54 -0.71
CA GLN A 74 6.68 8.34 -1.30
C GLN A 74 7.40 7.13 -0.67
N ASP A 75 7.34 6.98 0.65
CA ASP A 75 7.87 5.81 1.36
C ASP A 75 7.20 4.51 0.85
N PHE A 76 5.88 4.55 0.62
CA PHE A 76 5.12 3.41 0.12
C PHE A 76 5.47 3.04 -1.33
N ALA A 77 5.63 4.02 -2.22
CA ALA A 77 6.05 3.79 -3.60
C ALA A 77 7.48 3.24 -3.68
N ALA A 78 8.33 3.52 -2.69
CA ALA A 78 9.70 3.00 -2.62
C ALA A 78 9.80 1.57 -2.06
N LEU A 79 8.70 0.92 -1.66
CA LEU A 79 8.70 -0.46 -1.20
C LEU A 79 9.09 -1.42 -2.33
N ASP A 80 9.82 -2.48 -1.98
CA ASP A 80 10.17 -3.56 -2.90
C ASP A 80 9.02 -4.58 -2.92
N PHE A 81 8.20 -4.56 -3.98
CA PHE A 81 7.05 -5.47 -4.05
C PHE A 81 7.56 -6.88 -4.39
N PRO A 82 7.11 -7.92 -3.66
CA PRO A 82 7.42 -9.31 -4.01
C PRO A 82 7.00 -9.60 -5.46
N THR A 83 7.67 -10.53 -6.14
CA THR A 83 7.37 -10.89 -7.55
C THR A 83 5.90 -11.26 -7.79
N GLU A 84 5.17 -11.73 -6.78
CA GLU A 84 3.74 -12.01 -6.91
C GLU A 84 2.84 -10.76 -6.94
N PHE A 85 3.38 -9.58 -6.61
CA PHE A 85 2.69 -8.29 -6.53
C PHE A 85 3.40 -7.16 -7.30
N ASP A 86 4.49 -7.43 -8.02
CA ASP A 86 5.28 -6.42 -8.75
C ASP A 86 4.45 -5.59 -9.74
N TYR A 87 3.41 -6.18 -10.33
CA TYR A 87 2.46 -5.48 -11.21
C TYR A 87 1.70 -4.33 -10.52
N LEU A 88 1.69 -4.26 -9.18
CA LEU A 88 1.09 -3.19 -8.40
C LEU A 88 2.04 -2.00 -8.17
N GLU A 89 3.35 -2.13 -8.43
CA GLU A 89 4.34 -1.05 -8.23
C GLU A 89 3.95 0.21 -9.00
N SER A 90 3.55 0.07 -10.27
CA SER A 90 3.10 1.20 -11.08
C SER A 90 1.90 1.95 -10.48
N LEU A 91 1.00 1.26 -9.77
CA LEU A 91 -0.10 1.90 -9.07
C LEU A 91 0.36 2.64 -7.81
N ALA A 92 1.42 2.13 -7.14
CA ALA A 92 2.02 2.78 -5.98
C ALA A 92 2.75 4.07 -6.40
N ASP A 93 3.50 4.01 -7.50
CA ASP A 93 4.13 5.18 -8.13
C ASP A 93 3.08 6.24 -8.50
N GLU A 94 2.02 5.84 -9.23
CA GLU A 94 0.91 6.75 -9.56
C GLU A 94 0.27 7.36 -8.31
N ALA A 95 0.07 6.57 -7.24
CA ALA A 95 -0.49 7.06 -5.99
C ALA A 95 0.39 8.16 -5.37
N SER A 96 1.71 7.95 -5.35
CA SER A 96 2.66 8.93 -4.86
C SER A 96 2.67 10.20 -5.72
N GLU A 97 2.73 10.08 -7.04
CA GLU A 97 2.71 11.23 -7.95
C GLU A 97 1.45 12.09 -7.76
N TYR A 98 0.29 11.46 -7.64
CA TYR A 98 -0.96 12.17 -7.36
C TYR A 98 -0.94 12.85 -5.99
N MET A 99 -0.41 12.21 -4.95
CA MET A 99 -0.32 12.82 -3.63
C MET A 99 0.63 14.02 -3.63
N THR A 100 1.82 13.88 -4.21
CA THR A 100 2.77 15.00 -4.35
C THR A 100 2.13 16.17 -5.07
N THR A 101 1.47 15.91 -6.20
CA THR A 101 0.74 16.95 -6.96
C THR A 101 -0.35 17.61 -6.11
N ALA A 102 -1.08 16.83 -5.30
CA ALA A 102 -2.13 17.36 -4.44
C ALA A 102 -1.56 18.28 -3.36
N VAL A 103 -0.49 17.86 -2.69
CA VAL A 103 0.14 18.62 -1.60
C VAL A 103 0.76 19.90 -2.13
N GLU A 104 1.52 19.85 -3.23
CA GLU A 104 2.03 21.05 -3.91
C GLU A 104 0.89 22.02 -4.27
N SER A 105 -0.21 21.50 -4.82
CA SER A 105 -1.37 22.31 -5.17
C SER A 105 -2.08 22.90 -3.95
N TYR A 106 -2.10 22.22 -2.80
CA TYR A 106 -2.65 22.78 -1.57
C TYR A 106 -1.79 23.92 -1.03
N HIS A 107 -0.46 23.79 -1.04
CA HIS A 107 0.44 24.90 -0.72
C HIS A 107 0.19 26.10 -1.64
N ASP A 108 0.16 25.88 -2.96
CA ASP A 108 -0.13 26.92 -3.95
C ASP A 108 -1.50 27.59 -3.74
N ALA A 109 -2.49 26.83 -3.25
CA ALA A 109 -3.84 27.34 -3.00
C ALA A 109 -3.90 28.29 -1.80
N TYR A 110 -3.06 28.11 -0.79
CA TYR A 110 -2.97 28.96 0.40
C TYR A 110 -1.89 30.06 0.28
N ASP A 111 -1.13 30.05 -0.81
CA ASP A 111 -0.05 30.99 -1.06
C ASP A 111 -0.55 32.42 -1.33
N ASN A 112 0.35 33.40 -1.18
CA ASN A 112 0.11 34.83 -1.48
C ASN A 112 -0.95 35.57 -0.64
N GLY A 113 -1.23 35.09 0.58
CA GLY A 113 -2.08 35.80 1.54
C GLY A 113 -3.58 35.73 1.23
N GLY A 114 -4.00 34.73 0.46
CA GLY A 114 -5.39 34.44 0.14
C GLY A 114 -5.61 32.95 -0.15
N TYR A 115 -6.85 32.58 -0.50
CA TYR A 115 -7.21 31.20 -0.85
C TYR A 115 -7.68 31.11 -2.30
N ASN A 116 -7.02 30.28 -3.11
CA ASN A 116 -7.40 30.00 -4.49
C ASN A 116 -8.22 28.71 -4.57
N GLN A 117 -9.53 28.86 -4.66
CA GLN A 117 -10.47 27.73 -4.71
C GLN A 117 -10.23 26.79 -5.91
N LEU A 118 -9.89 27.31 -7.09
CA LEU A 118 -9.70 26.47 -8.27
C LEU A 118 -8.46 25.57 -8.12
N THR A 119 -7.39 26.09 -7.52
CA THR A 119 -6.19 25.30 -7.20
C THR A 119 -6.50 24.26 -6.12
N ALA A 120 -7.24 24.62 -5.07
CA ALA A 120 -7.63 23.68 -4.02
C ALA A 120 -8.57 22.57 -4.53
N ASP A 121 -9.48 22.86 -5.45
CA ASP A 121 -10.34 21.86 -6.08
C ASP A 121 -9.50 20.87 -6.91
N TYR A 122 -8.50 21.36 -7.66
CA TYR A 122 -7.54 20.51 -8.37
C TYR A 122 -6.69 19.64 -7.42
N ALA A 123 -6.23 20.22 -6.30
CA ALA A 123 -5.54 19.49 -5.24
C ALA A 123 -6.39 18.33 -4.70
N LYS A 124 -7.66 18.62 -4.41
CA LYS A 124 -8.62 17.62 -3.89
C LYS A 124 -8.87 16.48 -4.87
N GLU A 125 -8.95 16.76 -6.16
CA GLU A 125 -9.10 15.69 -7.16
C GLU A 125 -7.89 14.76 -7.18
N ASN A 126 -6.66 15.30 -7.12
CA ASN A 126 -5.45 14.48 -7.08
C ASN A 126 -5.32 13.71 -5.76
N TYR A 127 -5.66 14.32 -4.63
CA TYR A 127 -5.76 13.63 -3.34
C TYR A 127 -6.69 12.41 -3.44
N ALA A 128 -7.87 12.58 -4.04
CA ALA A 128 -8.81 11.47 -4.24
C ALA A 128 -8.28 10.39 -5.19
N ARG A 129 -7.55 10.77 -6.25
CA ARG A 129 -6.89 9.82 -7.17
C ARG A 129 -5.84 8.98 -6.45
N ALA A 130 -5.01 9.61 -5.61
CA ALA A 130 -3.98 8.95 -4.81
C ALA A 130 -4.61 7.87 -3.90
N TYR A 131 -5.62 8.23 -3.11
CA TYR A 131 -6.32 7.26 -2.25
C TYR A 131 -7.04 6.17 -3.02
N LYS A 132 -7.61 6.48 -4.20
CA LYS A 132 -8.24 5.46 -5.05
C LYS A 132 -7.21 4.42 -5.51
N ARG A 133 -5.97 4.82 -5.82
CA ARG A 133 -4.89 3.88 -6.17
C ARG A 133 -4.50 2.99 -4.99
N ILE A 134 -4.33 3.55 -3.81
CA ILE A 134 -4.08 2.78 -2.58
C ILE A 134 -5.19 1.77 -2.31
N GLN A 135 -6.46 2.19 -2.44
CA GLN A 135 -7.60 1.28 -2.26
C GLN A 135 -7.52 0.09 -3.23
N ILE A 136 -7.21 0.34 -4.51
CA ILE A 136 -7.08 -0.70 -5.53
C ILE A 136 -5.96 -1.69 -5.15
N ILE A 137 -4.79 -1.18 -4.76
CA ILE A 137 -3.65 -2.00 -4.33
C ILE A 137 -4.05 -2.88 -3.15
N ILE A 138 -4.62 -2.31 -2.09
CA ILE A 138 -5.03 -3.05 -0.89
C ILE A 138 -6.07 -4.13 -1.23
N THR A 139 -7.03 -3.83 -2.11
CA THR A 139 -8.02 -4.82 -2.57
C THR A 139 -7.35 -6.02 -3.25
N PHE A 140 -6.37 -5.79 -4.13
CA PHE A 140 -5.61 -6.89 -4.74
C PHE A 140 -4.76 -7.67 -3.74
N LEU A 141 -4.12 -6.98 -2.79
CA LEU A 141 -3.34 -7.63 -1.73
C LEU A 141 -4.19 -8.54 -0.82
N HIS A 142 -5.48 -8.23 -0.69
CA HIS A 142 -6.47 -9.08 -0.01
C HIS A 142 -7.03 -10.21 -0.88
N GLY A 143 -6.64 -10.30 -2.15
CA GLY A 143 -7.14 -11.30 -3.10
C GLY A 143 -8.55 -11.01 -3.63
N GLU A 144 -9.01 -9.77 -3.52
CA GLU A 144 -10.30 -9.30 -4.02
C GLU A 144 -10.15 -8.59 -5.37
N GLN A 145 -11.24 -8.44 -6.12
CA GLN A 145 -11.25 -7.61 -7.32
C GLN A 145 -11.79 -6.21 -7.00
N PRO A 146 -11.09 -5.13 -7.38
CA PRO A 146 -11.56 -3.78 -7.13
C PRO A 146 -12.77 -3.44 -8.00
N GLU A 147 -13.77 -2.79 -7.39
CA GLU A 147 -14.92 -2.25 -8.11
C GLU A 147 -14.46 -1.06 -9.00
N ASP A 148 -14.91 -1.09 -10.27
CA ASP A 148 -14.71 -0.04 -11.28
C ASP A 148 -13.27 0.22 -11.74
N VAL A 149 -12.45 -0.84 -11.92
CA VAL A 149 -11.11 -0.70 -12.52
C VAL A 149 -11.00 -1.51 -13.81
N ASN A 150 -10.92 -0.82 -14.95
CA ASN A 150 -10.55 -1.43 -16.22
C ASN A 150 -9.03 -1.57 -16.28
N LEU A 151 -8.49 -2.59 -15.61
CA LEU A 151 -7.08 -2.95 -15.76
C LEU A 151 -6.93 -3.75 -17.04
N THR A 152 -6.37 -3.15 -18.08
CA THR A 152 -5.92 -3.91 -19.24
C THR A 152 -4.76 -4.79 -18.79
N THR A 153 -5.03 -6.05 -18.48
CA THR A 153 -3.97 -7.05 -18.25
C THR A 153 -3.23 -7.32 -19.56
N ALA A 154 -1.93 -7.62 -19.47
CA ALA A 154 -1.12 -7.96 -20.65
C ALA A 154 -1.64 -9.17 -21.46
N GLU A 155 -2.53 -10.00 -20.88
CA GLU A 155 -3.25 -11.04 -21.62
C GLU A 155 -4.25 -10.49 -22.64
N GLU A 156 -4.81 -9.29 -22.44
CA GLU A 156 -5.75 -8.68 -23.38
C GLU A 156 -5.05 -8.21 -24.67
N THR A 157 -3.78 -7.83 -24.57
CA THR A 157 -2.95 -7.46 -25.74
C THR A 157 -2.61 -8.69 -26.61
N ALA A 158 -2.42 -9.86 -25.99
CA ALA A 158 -2.18 -11.11 -26.71
C ALA A 158 -3.44 -11.57 -27.47
N ALA A 159 -4.62 -11.44 -26.87
CA ALA A 159 -5.90 -11.80 -27.50
C ALA A 159 -6.28 -10.89 -28.67
N ALA A 160 -5.95 -9.59 -28.59
CA ALA A 160 -6.22 -8.63 -29.67
C ALA A 160 -5.30 -8.83 -30.90
N SER A 161 -4.05 -9.27 -30.70
CA SER A 161 -3.10 -9.53 -31.80
C SER A 161 -3.32 -10.87 -32.52
N ALA A 162 -4.07 -11.79 -31.92
CA ALA A 162 -4.40 -13.09 -32.51
C ALA A 162 -5.70 -13.07 -33.36
N ALA A 163 -6.36 -11.91 -33.44
CA ALA A 163 -7.61 -11.71 -34.18
C ALA A 163 -7.46 -10.88 -35.47
N GLU A 164 -6.22 -10.51 -35.85
CA GLU A 164 -5.89 -9.99 -37.20
C GLU A 164 -5.47 -11.09 -38.18
#